data_AF-A0A452YK17-F1
#
_entry.id   AF-A0A452YK17-F1
#
_cell.length_a   1.000
_cell.length_b   1.000
_cell.length_c   1.000
_cell.angle_alpha   90.00
_cell.angle_beta   90.00
_cell.angle_gamma   90.00
#
_symmetry.space_group_name_H-M   'P 1'
#
loop_
_entity.id
_entity.type
_entity.pdbx_description
1 polymer ?
#
loop_
_entity_poly.entity_id
_entity_poly.type
_entity_poly.pdbx_seq_one_letter_code
_entity_poly.pdbx_strand_id
1 'polypeptide(L)'
;KFLSSTSNLLLTGQRKMQSSHRPCNLLCPVAPYAAAAPRPQQRPAHLLGTHRQRLLSPPRRHSEARLLSGMAPMATSSSPTANPQPFKLILGSSSVARKNILNEMGFEFQVMTADIDERSIRRKDPDELVMLLAEAKADAIMSRMNISDYQKEGDQPTLLITSDIVVVHEGIIREKPSSKEEARQFLKGYSGGHVSTVGGVVVTNLTTGKKLGSLDKAEVYFHDIPDEIIENLIDEGVVFRVAGGLLLEHPLVLPFVEAVVGSSDSVMGLSKDLANKLIHEALLA
;
A
#
# COMPACT_ATOMS: atom_id res chain seq x y z
N LYS A 1 46.64 -9.17 38.85
CA LYS A 1 47.16 -10.42 39.46
C LYS A 1 45.99 -11.23 39.99
N PHE A 2 45.59 -12.30 39.30
CA PHE A 2 44.85 -13.43 39.88
C PHE A 2 45.24 -14.69 39.08
N LEU A 3 45.01 -15.88 39.64
CA LEU A 3 45.70 -17.11 39.29
C LEU A 3 44.84 -18.09 38.47
N SER A 4 45.48 -18.80 37.52
CA SER A 4 45.38 -20.25 37.23
C SER A 4 44.00 -20.90 36.95
N SER A 5 43.85 -22.05 36.28
CA SER A 5 44.82 -23.05 35.81
C SER A 5 44.23 -23.92 34.67
N THR A 6 45.08 -24.65 33.93
CA THR A 6 44.90 -26.01 33.34
C THR A 6 43.46 -26.53 33.09
N SER A 7 43.09 -27.09 31.93
CA SER A 7 43.66 -28.27 31.24
C SER A 7 42.71 -28.68 30.07
N ASN A 8 43.00 -29.56 29.10
CA ASN A 8 44.24 -30.11 28.54
C ASN A 8 43.94 -30.61 27.09
N LEU A 9 44.94 -31.08 26.32
CA LEU A 9 44.79 -31.37 24.89
C LEU A 9 45.11 -32.85 24.50
N LEU A 10 44.38 -33.34 23.48
CA LEU A 10 44.75 -34.36 22.46
C LEU A 10 44.69 -35.89 22.75
N LEU A 11 44.00 -36.58 21.80
CA LEU A 11 44.30 -37.89 21.16
C LEU A 11 44.57 -39.18 21.97
N THR A 12 43.74 -40.21 21.75
CA THR A 12 44.04 -41.47 20.97
C THR A 12 42.92 -42.52 21.09
N GLY A 13 42.85 -43.50 20.17
CA GLY A 13 42.12 -44.78 20.37
C GLY A 13 41.23 -45.26 19.21
N GLN A 14 41.66 -46.32 18.50
CA GLN A 14 40.80 -47.14 17.61
C GLN A 14 40.44 -48.48 18.27
N ARG A 15 39.24 -49.03 17.97
CA ARG A 15 39.06 -50.48 17.74
C ARG A 15 37.71 -50.80 17.04
N LYS A 16 37.61 -52.03 16.50
CA LYS A 16 36.49 -52.54 15.67
C LYS A 16 35.58 -53.49 16.46
N MET A 17 34.29 -53.53 16.11
CA MET A 17 33.53 -54.74 15.70
C MET A 17 32.14 -54.32 15.14
N GLN A 18 31.69 -54.83 13.99
CA GLN A 18 30.76 -55.98 13.81
C GLN A 18 29.42 -55.83 14.58
N SER A 19 28.22 -56.03 14.00
CA SER A 19 27.84 -56.57 12.67
C SER A 19 26.63 -55.77 12.06
N SER A 20 25.61 -56.21 11.29
CA SER A 20 25.05 -57.55 11.01
C SER A 20 24.52 -57.80 9.58
N HIS A 21 23.58 -57.01 9.02
CA HIS A 21 22.67 -57.50 7.96
C HIS A 21 22.49 -56.66 6.68
N ARG A 22 22.14 -57.40 5.61
CA ARG A 22 22.17 -57.06 4.18
C ARG A 22 20.86 -56.41 3.65
N PRO A 23 20.87 -55.85 2.42
CA PRO A 23 19.75 -55.08 1.87
C PRO A 23 18.84 -55.89 0.92
N CYS A 24 17.74 -55.26 0.49
CA CYS A 24 17.03 -55.59 -0.75
C CYS A 24 16.80 -54.32 -1.60
N ASN A 25 17.42 -54.27 -2.78
CA ASN A 25 16.90 -53.51 -3.92
C ASN A 25 16.01 -54.44 -4.74
N LEU A 26 14.97 -53.93 -5.42
CA LEU A 26 14.79 -54.17 -6.87
C LEU A 26 13.71 -53.27 -7.52
N LEU A 27 14.12 -52.61 -8.61
CA LEU A 27 13.38 -52.23 -9.85
C LEU A 27 11.91 -51.71 -9.80
N CYS A 28 11.75 -50.42 -10.19
CA CYS A 28 11.08 -49.92 -11.43
C CYS A 28 9.58 -50.21 -11.74
N PRO A 29 8.94 -49.54 -12.75
CA PRO A 29 9.24 -48.28 -13.48
C PRO A 29 8.03 -47.29 -13.66
N VAL A 30 8.27 -46.09 -14.24
CA VAL A 30 7.32 -45.14 -14.93
C VAL A 30 6.02 -44.68 -14.19
N ALA A 31 5.33 -43.57 -14.49
CA ALA A 31 5.43 -42.48 -15.49
C ALA A 31 4.98 -41.12 -14.83
N PRO A 32 4.97 -39.96 -15.52
CA PRO A 32 4.76 -38.65 -14.87
C PRO A 32 3.30 -38.28 -14.58
N TYR A 33 3.07 -37.55 -13.50
CA TYR A 33 1.79 -36.88 -13.20
C TYR A 33 1.75 -35.50 -13.87
N ALA A 34 1.12 -35.40 -15.04
CA ALA A 34 0.85 -34.12 -15.69
C ALA A 34 -0.44 -33.50 -15.14
N ALA A 35 -0.32 -32.48 -14.30
CA ALA A 35 -1.47 -31.68 -13.86
C ALA A 35 -1.99 -30.86 -15.06
N ALA A 36 -3.23 -31.11 -15.47
CA ALA A 36 -3.82 -30.44 -16.64
C ALA A 36 -4.28 -29.02 -16.29
N ALA A 37 -3.76 -28.02 -17.01
CA ALA A 37 -4.26 -26.65 -16.94
C ALA A 37 -5.71 -26.57 -17.50
N PRO A 38 -6.61 -25.77 -16.89
CA PRO A 38 -7.95 -25.55 -17.43
C PRO A 38 -7.86 -24.81 -18.77
N ARG A 39 -8.59 -25.28 -19.78
CA ARG A 39 -8.68 -24.60 -21.07
C ARG A 39 -9.57 -23.35 -20.96
N PRO A 40 -9.24 -22.24 -21.65
CA PRO A 40 -10.11 -21.07 -21.70
C PRO A 40 -11.45 -21.42 -22.39
N GLN A 41 -12.56 -20.94 -21.82
CA GLN A 41 -13.87 -21.10 -22.46
C GLN A 41 -13.99 -20.18 -23.69
N GLN A 42 -14.64 -20.68 -24.74
CA GLN A 42 -14.76 -19.96 -26.01
C GLN A 42 -15.87 -18.89 -25.95
N ARG A 43 -15.59 -17.72 -26.52
CA ARG A 43 -16.58 -16.64 -26.68
C ARG A 43 -17.62 -17.03 -27.76
N PRO A 44 -18.94 -16.87 -27.52
CA PRO A 44 -19.91 -16.79 -28.61
C PRO A 44 -19.74 -15.44 -29.34
N ALA A 45 -19.95 -15.43 -30.66
CA ALA A 45 -19.82 -14.24 -31.49
C ALA A 45 -21.15 -13.91 -32.19
N HIS A 46 -21.34 -12.61 -32.48
CA HIS A 46 -22.43 -12.01 -33.25
C HIS A 46 -23.86 -12.09 -32.69
N LEU A 47 -24.44 -10.91 -32.45
CA LEU A 47 -25.46 -10.41 -33.39
C LEU A 47 -25.34 -8.89 -33.55
N LEU A 48 -25.68 -8.35 -34.72
CA LEU A 48 -25.59 -6.91 -34.99
C LEU A 48 -26.86 -6.19 -34.55
N GLY A 49 -26.73 -5.16 -33.70
CA GLY A 49 -27.81 -4.23 -33.34
C GLY A 49 -27.49 -2.81 -33.81
N THR A 50 -28.07 -2.37 -34.93
CA THR A 50 -27.77 -1.06 -35.52
C THR A 50 -28.59 0.08 -34.93
N HIS A 51 -27.97 0.97 -34.15
CA HIS A 51 -28.56 2.26 -33.79
C HIS A 51 -27.62 3.44 -34.11
N ARG A 52 -27.76 3.98 -35.32
CA ARG A 52 -27.23 5.32 -35.66
C ARG A 52 -28.08 6.40 -34.97
N GLN A 53 -27.63 6.92 -33.84
CA GLN A 53 -28.13 8.21 -33.36
C GLN A 53 -27.50 9.34 -34.18
N ARG A 54 -28.30 10.35 -34.56
CA ARG A 54 -27.85 11.47 -35.41
C ARG A 54 -27.23 12.56 -34.54
N LEU A 55 -26.00 12.94 -34.84
CA LEU A 55 -25.45 14.23 -34.39
C LEU A 55 -26.26 15.36 -35.04
N LEU A 56 -26.89 16.20 -34.22
CA LEU A 56 -27.61 17.40 -34.64
C LEU A 56 -26.83 18.63 -34.14
N SER A 57 -26.12 19.27 -35.06
CA SER A 57 -25.34 20.49 -34.76
C SER A 57 -26.26 21.71 -34.64
N PRO A 58 -26.13 22.53 -33.57
CA PRO A 58 -26.83 23.82 -33.50
C PRO A 58 -26.21 24.85 -34.47
N PRO A 59 -26.99 25.83 -34.96
CA PRO A 59 -26.53 26.78 -35.97
C PRO A 59 -25.69 27.92 -35.39
N ARG A 60 -24.73 28.42 -36.19
CA ARG A 60 -24.03 29.68 -35.91
C ARG A 60 -24.98 30.88 -36.09
N ARG A 61 -24.81 31.91 -35.27
CA ARG A 61 -25.18 33.30 -35.60
C ARG A 61 -24.03 34.24 -35.23
N HIS A 62 -23.73 35.17 -36.13
CA HIS A 62 -22.94 36.36 -35.83
C HIS A 62 -23.92 37.51 -35.53
N SER A 63 -23.57 38.40 -34.59
CA SER A 63 -23.74 39.85 -34.77
C SER A 63 -23.23 40.64 -33.55
N GLU A 64 -22.17 41.41 -33.79
CA GLU A 64 -21.89 42.73 -33.19
C GLU A 64 -21.65 42.87 -31.67
N ALA A 65 -21.10 44.04 -31.32
CA ALA A 65 -20.62 44.38 -29.99
C ALA A 65 -21.26 45.69 -29.50
N ARG A 66 -21.33 45.87 -28.18
CA ARG A 66 -21.45 47.21 -27.57
C ARG A 66 -20.56 47.31 -26.34
N LEU A 67 -19.71 48.33 -26.36
CA LEU A 67 -19.08 48.90 -25.17
C LEU A 67 -20.17 49.50 -24.27
N LEU A 68 -20.06 49.30 -22.96
CA LEU A 68 -20.52 50.26 -21.95
C LEU A 68 -19.72 50.05 -20.66
N SER A 69 -19.41 51.14 -19.97
CA SER A 69 -18.61 51.14 -18.74
C SER A 69 -19.48 50.87 -17.51
N GLY A 70 -18.95 50.15 -16.53
CA GLY A 70 -19.60 49.89 -15.24
C GLY A 70 -18.62 49.35 -14.21
N MET A 71 -18.26 50.16 -13.23
CA MET A 71 -17.41 49.74 -12.10
C MET A 71 -18.26 48.93 -11.11
N ALA A 72 -17.81 47.72 -10.77
CA ALA A 72 -18.36 46.88 -9.71
C ALA A 72 -17.25 46.53 -8.71
N PRO A 73 -17.55 46.36 -7.40
CA PRO A 73 -16.54 46.14 -6.38
C PRO A 73 -15.88 44.77 -6.51
N MET A 74 -14.66 44.64 -5.97
CA MET A 74 -13.98 43.34 -5.90
C MET A 74 -14.75 42.40 -4.98
N ALA A 75 -15.37 41.38 -5.57
CA ALA A 75 -15.83 40.21 -4.82
C ALA A 75 -14.59 39.48 -4.29
N THR A 76 -14.38 39.51 -2.98
CA THR A 76 -13.41 38.64 -2.30
C THR A 76 -13.78 37.19 -2.60
N SER A 77 -12.85 36.44 -3.18
CA SER A 77 -13.03 35.02 -3.47
C SER A 77 -13.02 34.20 -2.17
N SER A 78 -14.15 34.17 -1.48
CA SER A 78 -14.39 33.24 -0.37
C SER A 78 -14.28 31.82 -0.92
N SER A 79 -13.31 31.06 -0.41
CA SER A 79 -13.22 29.62 -0.64
C SER A 79 -14.52 28.92 -0.23
N PRO A 80 -14.83 27.72 -0.78
CA PRO A 80 -15.95 26.93 -0.31
C PRO A 80 -15.85 26.77 1.22
N THR A 81 -16.94 27.03 1.93
CA THR A 81 -16.97 26.86 3.39
C THR A 81 -16.87 25.37 3.71
N ALA A 82 -15.68 24.94 4.16
CA ALA A 82 -15.49 23.62 4.71
C ALA A 82 -16.47 23.42 5.88
N ASN A 83 -17.11 22.25 5.93
CA ASN A 83 -17.99 21.91 7.05
C ASN A 83 -17.08 21.72 8.28
N PRO A 84 -17.27 22.44 9.39
CA PRO A 84 -16.32 22.43 10.50
C PRO A 84 -16.22 21.02 11.09
N GLN A 85 -14.99 20.50 11.11
CA GLN A 85 -14.71 19.12 11.46
C GLN A 85 -14.78 19.00 13.00
N PRO A 86 -15.45 17.98 13.58
CA PRO A 86 -15.64 17.89 15.03
C PRO A 86 -14.37 17.43 15.78
N PHE A 87 -13.22 17.38 15.10
CA PHE A 87 -11.91 17.00 15.62
C PHE A 87 -10.80 17.64 14.76
N LYS A 88 -9.63 17.82 15.36
CA LYS A 88 -8.37 18.12 14.67
C LYS A 88 -7.75 16.83 14.16
N LEU A 89 -7.21 16.82 12.94
CA LEU A 89 -6.56 15.65 12.36
C LEU A 89 -5.04 15.87 12.15
N ILE A 90 -4.24 14.85 12.43
CA ILE A 90 -2.80 14.80 12.16
C ILE A 90 -2.50 13.56 11.32
N LEU A 91 -1.97 13.75 10.11
CA LEU A 91 -1.42 12.67 9.29
C LEU A 91 0.04 12.40 9.69
N GLY A 92 0.26 11.24 10.29
CA GLY A 92 1.55 10.69 10.71
C GLY A 92 2.45 10.20 9.58
N SER A 93 2.35 10.76 8.36
CA SER A 93 2.96 10.19 7.15
C SER A 93 3.41 11.24 6.13
N SER A 94 4.57 10.99 5.51
CA SER A 94 5.11 11.79 4.42
C SER A 94 4.45 11.51 3.05
N SER A 95 3.80 10.35 2.90
CA SER A 95 3.26 9.83 1.62
C SER A 95 2.31 10.82 0.93
N VAL A 96 2.48 10.99 -0.39
CA VAL A 96 1.61 11.84 -1.21
C VAL A 96 0.25 11.18 -1.42
N ALA A 97 0.20 9.89 -1.72
CA ALA A 97 -1.04 9.14 -1.90
C ALA A 97 -1.97 9.28 -0.68
N ARG A 98 -1.44 9.12 0.54
CA ARG A 98 -2.22 9.24 1.79
C ARG A 98 -2.74 10.65 2.07
N LYS A 99 -2.00 11.69 1.64
CA LYS A 99 -2.46 13.08 1.70
C LYS A 99 -3.62 13.30 0.73
N ASN A 100 -3.49 12.79 -0.49
CA ASN A 100 -4.56 12.87 -1.50
C ASN A 100 -5.83 12.14 -1.02
N ILE A 101 -5.68 10.92 -0.48
CA ILE A 101 -6.78 10.12 0.08
C ILE A 101 -7.53 10.91 1.17
N LEU A 102 -6.84 11.49 2.17
CA LEU A 102 -7.50 12.28 3.22
C LEU A 102 -8.13 13.59 2.67
N ASN A 103 -7.50 14.24 1.68
CA ASN A 103 -8.08 15.39 0.99
C ASN A 103 -9.37 15.02 0.23
N GLU A 104 -9.40 13.87 -0.43
CA GLU A 104 -10.59 13.32 -1.13
C GLU A 104 -11.72 12.95 -0.17
N MET A 105 -11.39 12.57 1.07
CA MET A 105 -12.36 12.39 2.17
C MET A 105 -12.85 13.73 2.75
N GLY A 106 -12.27 14.87 2.32
CA GLY A 106 -12.62 16.21 2.79
C GLY A 106 -11.97 16.62 4.11
N PHE A 107 -10.98 15.88 4.62
CA PHE A 107 -10.35 16.18 5.90
C PHE A 107 -9.28 17.28 5.81
N GLU A 108 -9.28 18.18 6.79
CA GLU A 108 -8.21 19.16 7.01
C GLU A 108 -7.26 18.61 8.07
N PHE A 109 -5.97 18.45 7.74
CA PHE A 109 -5.00 17.81 8.62
C PHE A 109 -3.64 18.50 8.63
N GLN A 110 -2.97 18.43 9.78
CA GLN A 110 -1.55 18.74 9.90
C GLN A 110 -0.70 17.51 9.52
N VAL A 111 0.50 17.71 8.98
CA VAL A 111 1.41 16.59 8.64
C VAL A 111 2.55 16.56 9.64
N MET A 112 2.72 15.43 10.33
CA MET A 112 3.83 15.20 11.25
C MET A 112 4.48 13.86 10.89
N THR A 113 5.76 13.88 10.54
CA THR A 113 6.45 12.66 10.08
C THR A 113 7.21 12.00 11.23
N ALA A 114 6.95 10.71 11.44
CA ALA A 114 7.87 9.87 12.20
C ALA A 114 9.24 9.84 11.50
N ASP A 115 10.31 9.87 12.29
CA ASP A 115 11.66 9.54 11.85
C ASP A 115 12.09 8.30 12.62
N ILE A 116 11.99 7.15 11.96
CA ILE A 116 12.31 5.82 12.51
C ILE A 116 13.08 5.02 11.47
N ASP A 117 13.97 4.14 11.92
CA ASP A 117 14.59 3.16 11.03
C ASP A 117 13.63 2.00 10.76
N GLU A 118 12.77 2.18 9.74
CA GLU A 118 11.87 1.14 9.22
C GLU A 118 12.61 -0.17 8.89
N ARG A 119 13.91 -0.12 8.56
CA ARG A 119 14.70 -1.29 8.17
C ARG A 119 15.14 -2.14 9.36
N SER A 120 15.19 -1.56 10.55
CA SER A 120 15.42 -2.29 11.81
C SER A 120 14.21 -3.16 12.21
N ILE A 121 13.01 -2.79 11.76
CA ILE A 121 11.76 -3.48 12.07
C ILE A 121 11.49 -4.51 10.95
N ARG A 122 11.57 -5.79 11.32
CA ARG A 122 11.38 -6.93 10.40
C ARG A 122 10.52 -8.01 11.03
N ARG A 123 9.59 -8.54 10.23
CA ARG A 123 8.78 -9.73 10.49
C ARG A 123 8.66 -10.53 9.19
N LYS A 124 8.26 -11.80 9.30
CA LYS A 124 7.97 -12.67 8.15
C LYS A 124 6.51 -12.59 7.74
N ASP A 125 5.63 -12.39 8.70
CA ASP A 125 4.22 -12.10 8.47
C ASP A 125 4.08 -10.62 8.05
N PRO A 126 3.51 -10.30 6.87
CA PRO A 126 3.22 -8.93 6.49
C PRO A 126 2.23 -8.25 7.44
N ASP A 127 1.31 -8.99 8.05
CA ASP A 127 0.28 -8.45 8.95
C ASP A 127 0.91 -7.89 10.23
N GLU A 128 1.79 -8.67 10.88
CA GLU A 128 2.59 -8.19 12.01
C GLU A 128 3.48 -7.01 11.61
N LEU A 129 4.08 -7.05 10.41
CA LEU A 129 5.03 -6.03 9.97
C LEU A 129 4.39 -4.64 9.87
N VAL A 130 3.26 -4.53 9.18
CA VAL A 130 2.65 -3.21 8.93
C VAL A 130 1.96 -2.65 10.16
N MET A 131 1.44 -3.49 11.06
CA MET A 131 0.93 -3.04 12.35
C MET A 131 2.05 -2.49 13.22
N LEU A 132 3.16 -3.24 13.38
CA LEU A 132 4.31 -2.77 14.16
C LEU A 132 4.94 -1.50 13.57
N LEU A 133 4.99 -1.35 12.24
CA LEU A 133 5.48 -0.13 11.60
C LEU A 133 4.51 1.05 11.81
N ALA A 134 3.20 0.85 11.73
CA ALA A 134 2.21 1.90 12.00
C ALA A 134 2.23 2.33 13.48
N GLU A 135 2.29 1.38 14.42
CA GLU A 135 2.39 1.67 15.86
C GLU A 135 3.69 2.38 16.22
N ALA A 136 4.84 1.91 15.71
CA ALA A 136 6.13 2.57 15.94
C ALA A 136 6.16 4.00 15.38
N LYS A 137 5.44 4.28 14.29
CA LYS A 137 5.28 5.64 13.77
C LYS A 137 4.44 6.52 14.70
N ALA A 138 3.36 5.98 15.27
CA ALA A 138 2.57 6.70 16.28
C ALA A 138 3.42 7.05 17.51
N ASP A 139 4.12 6.07 18.07
CA ASP A 139 4.90 6.25 19.31
C ASP A 139 6.12 7.16 19.09
N ALA A 140 6.78 7.07 17.93
CA ALA A 140 7.88 7.99 17.56
C ALA A 140 7.41 9.44 17.35
N ILE A 141 6.16 9.67 16.90
CA ILE A 141 5.56 11.00 16.82
C ILE A 141 5.16 11.50 18.21
N MET A 142 4.44 10.67 18.98
CA MET A 142 3.94 11.02 20.31
C MET A 142 5.07 11.30 21.31
N SER A 143 6.20 10.59 21.23
CA SER A 143 7.40 10.88 22.06
C SER A 143 8.02 12.27 21.84
N ARG A 144 7.62 12.98 20.79
CA ARG A 144 8.06 14.34 20.44
C ARG A 144 6.97 15.39 20.69
N MET A 145 5.77 14.97 21.12
CA MET A 145 4.63 15.82 21.44
C MET A 145 4.56 16.08 22.94
N ASN A 146 4.23 17.32 23.34
CA ASN A 146 3.70 17.55 24.69
C ASN A 146 2.22 17.12 24.70
N ILE A 147 1.93 15.89 25.13
CA ILE A 147 0.57 15.34 25.12
C ILE A 147 -0.41 16.23 25.93
N SER A 148 0.06 16.89 27.00
CA SER A 148 -0.78 17.81 27.80
C SER A 148 -1.34 19.00 26.99
N ASP A 149 -0.76 19.35 25.84
CA ASP A 149 -1.32 20.38 24.97
C ASP A 149 -2.61 19.96 24.26
N TYR A 150 -2.88 18.65 24.14
CA TYR A 150 -4.03 18.03 23.46
C TYR A 150 -5.11 17.50 24.43
N GLN A 151 -4.87 17.60 25.74
CA GLN A 151 -5.76 17.10 26.81
C GLN A 151 -6.44 18.22 27.61
N LYS A 152 -6.65 19.39 26.99
CA LYS A 152 -7.27 20.56 27.63
C LYS A 152 -8.80 20.45 27.58
N GLU A 153 -9.46 20.65 28.71
CA GLU A 153 -10.94 20.64 28.77
C GLU A 153 -11.55 21.70 27.83
N GLY A 154 -12.62 21.31 27.14
CA GLY A 154 -13.36 22.16 26.19
C GLY A 154 -12.71 22.31 24.81
N ASP A 155 -11.48 21.82 24.60
CA ASP A 155 -10.85 21.82 23.28
C ASP A 155 -11.32 20.60 22.45
N GLN A 156 -11.43 20.77 21.13
CA GLN A 156 -11.90 19.69 20.25
C GLN A 156 -10.89 18.51 20.19
N PRO A 157 -11.36 17.24 20.15
CA PRO A 157 -10.49 16.07 20.12
C PRO A 157 -9.44 16.14 19.02
N THR A 158 -8.24 15.60 19.26
CA THR A 158 -7.19 15.51 18.23
C THR A 158 -6.86 14.06 17.92
N LEU A 159 -6.96 13.68 16.65
CA LEU A 159 -6.63 12.34 16.16
C LEU A 159 -5.31 12.33 15.39
N LEU A 160 -4.43 11.37 15.71
CA LEU A 160 -3.22 11.05 14.93
C LEU A 160 -3.48 9.77 14.13
N ILE A 161 -3.41 9.85 12.80
CA ILE A 161 -3.48 8.69 11.90
C ILE A 161 -2.09 8.35 11.39
N THR A 162 -1.67 7.11 11.63
CA THR A 162 -0.42 6.53 11.14
C THR A 162 -0.74 5.25 10.39
N SER A 163 0.01 4.98 9.32
CA SER A 163 -0.15 3.73 8.58
C SER A 163 1.14 3.26 7.92
N ASP A 164 1.18 1.97 7.64
CA ASP A 164 2.18 1.33 6.79
C ASP A 164 1.54 0.45 5.72
N ILE A 165 2.29 0.07 4.70
CA ILE A 165 1.84 -0.81 3.61
C ILE A 165 3.03 -1.54 3.01
N VAL A 166 2.86 -2.85 2.83
CA VAL A 166 3.77 -3.68 2.04
C VAL A 166 3.05 -4.33 0.87
N VAL A 167 3.82 -4.56 -0.20
CA VAL A 167 3.40 -5.40 -1.32
C VAL A 167 3.81 -6.84 -1.03
N VAL A 168 2.95 -7.80 -1.34
CA VAL A 168 3.18 -9.23 -1.20
C VAL A 168 2.90 -9.92 -2.53
N HIS A 169 3.83 -10.77 -2.98
CA HIS A 169 3.68 -11.54 -4.22
C HIS A 169 4.42 -12.87 -4.07
N GLU A 170 3.77 -13.98 -4.44
CA GLU A 170 4.26 -15.35 -4.18
C GLU A 170 4.64 -15.61 -2.71
N GLY A 171 3.96 -14.93 -1.77
CA GLY A 171 4.25 -15.00 -0.33
C GLY A 171 5.49 -14.22 0.12
N ILE A 172 6.15 -13.49 -0.78
CA ILE A 172 7.34 -12.67 -0.49
C ILE A 172 6.94 -11.20 -0.34
N ILE A 173 7.37 -10.59 0.76
CA ILE A 173 7.24 -9.15 1.02
C ILE A 173 8.22 -8.39 0.11
N ARG A 174 7.71 -7.46 -0.71
CA ARG A 174 8.48 -6.58 -1.59
C ARG A 174 8.47 -5.14 -1.06
N GLU A 175 9.62 -4.66 -0.62
CA GLU A 175 9.83 -3.24 -0.31
C GLU A 175 9.97 -2.39 -1.60
N LYS A 176 10.47 -1.16 -1.48
CA LYS A 176 10.82 -0.32 -2.64
C LYS A 176 12.01 -0.94 -3.38
N PRO A 177 11.96 -1.13 -4.71
CA PRO A 177 13.07 -1.71 -5.46
C PRO A 177 14.32 -0.84 -5.38
N SER A 178 15.47 -1.48 -5.31
CA SER A 178 16.81 -0.88 -5.12
C SER A 178 17.60 -0.71 -6.42
N SER A 179 17.17 -1.38 -7.50
CA SER A 179 17.83 -1.40 -8.82
C SER A 179 16.80 -1.49 -9.95
N LYS A 180 17.19 -1.11 -11.17
CA LYS A 180 16.34 -1.28 -12.37
C LYS A 180 15.97 -2.76 -12.57
N GLU A 181 16.90 -3.65 -12.26
CA GLU A 181 16.79 -5.09 -12.40
C GLU A 181 15.74 -5.67 -11.46
N GLU A 182 15.73 -5.21 -10.20
CA GLU A 182 14.72 -5.59 -9.21
C GLU A 182 13.35 -5.00 -9.55
N ALA A 183 13.26 -3.75 -9.99
CA ALA A 183 12.00 -3.15 -10.45
C ALA A 183 11.42 -3.90 -11.66
N ARG A 184 12.27 -4.30 -12.61
CA ARG A 184 11.91 -5.13 -13.77
C ARG A 184 11.42 -6.52 -13.37
N GLN A 185 12.10 -7.16 -12.42
CA GLN A 185 11.66 -8.44 -11.86
C GLN A 185 10.31 -8.31 -11.13
N PHE A 186 10.09 -7.21 -10.41
CA PHE A 186 8.84 -6.99 -9.70
C PHE A 186 7.66 -6.84 -10.68
N LEU A 187 7.77 -5.91 -11.64
CA LEU A 187 6.75 -5.62 -12.64
C LEU A 187 6.47 -6.81 -13.57
N LYS A 188 7.50 -7.52 -14.04
CA LYS A 188 7.32 -8.75 -14.85
C LYS A 188 6.62 -9.86 -14.08
N GLY A 189 6.78 -9.94 -12.75
CA GLY A 189 6.04 -10.90 -11.92
C GLY A 189 4.54 -10.59 -11.83
N TYR A 190 4.15 -9.32 -11.97
CA TYR A 190 2.72 -8.93 -11.92
C TYR A 190 1.98 -9.17 -13.24
N SER A 191 2.68 -9.12 -14.37
CA SER A 191 2.13 -9.33 -15.72
C SER A 191 1.38 -10.66 -15.84
N GLY A 192 0.12 -10.60 -16.31
CA GLY A 192 -0.72 -11.80 -16.49
C GLY A 192 -1.08 -12.53 -15.20
N GLY A 193 -0.87 -11.89 -14.04
CA GLY A 193 -0.99 -12.48 -12.72
C GLY A 193 -1.65 -11.55 -11.72
N HIS A 194 -1.20 -11.60 -10.45
CA HIS A 194 -1.73 -10.75 -9.39
C HIS A 194 -0.66 -10.34 -8.37
N VAL A 195 -1.02 -9.35 -7.56
CA VAL A 195 -0.23 -8.85 -6.43
C VAL A 195 -1.16 -8.46 -5.30
N SER A 196 -0.80 -8.82 -4.07
CA SER A 196 -1.54 -8.44 -2.88
C SER A 196 -0.84 -7.25 -2.20
N THR A 197 -1.63 -6.40 -1.54
CA THR A 197 -1.16 -5.37 -0.62
C THR A 197 -1.71 -5.66 0.77
N VAL A 198 -0.86 -5.48 1.78
CA VAL A 198 -1.25 -5.54 3.19
C VAL A 198 -0.94 -4.19 3.81
N GLY A 199 -1.95 -3.50 4.32
CA GLY A 199 -1.87 -2.20 4.98
C GLY A 199 -2.21 -2.31 6.46
N GLY A 200 -1.51 -1.56 7.30
CA GLY A 200 -1.80 -1.41 8.72
C GLY A 200 -2.16 0.04 9.01
N VAL A 201 -3.31 0.29 9.62
CA VAL A 201 -3.80 1.64 9.96
C VAL A 201 -4.00 1.74 11.47
N VAL A 202 -3.41 2.77 12.07
CA VAL A 202 -3.48 3.06 13.51
C VAL A 202 -3.98 4.49 13.70
N VAL A 203 -5.05 4.64 14.47
CA VAL A 203 -5.63 5.92 14.88
C VAL A 203 -5.48 6.07 16.38
N THR A 204 -4.81 7.13 16.83
CA THR A 204 -4.69 7.47 18.25
C THR A 204 -5.44 8.77 18.54
N ASN A 205 -6.40 8.71 19.46
CA ASN A 205 -7.00 9.90 20.06
C ASN A 205 -6.00 10.47 21.09
N LEU A 206 -5.40 11.63 20.80
CA LEU A 206 -4.41 12.27 21.66
C LEU A 206 -5.04 12.91 22.91
N THR A 207 -6.36 13.10 22.91
CA THR A 207 -7.10 13.66 24.05
C THR A 207 -7.42 12.57 25.08
N THR A 208 -7.95 11.41 24.66
CA THR A 208 -8.24 10.27 25.57
C THR A 208 -7.05 9.31 25.77
N GLY A 209 -6.02 9.39 24.90
CA GLY A 209 -4.89 8.46 24.86
C GLY A 209 -5.23 7.11 24.19
N LYS A 210 -6.48 6.91 23.72
CA LYS A 210 -6.93 5.66 23.12
C LYS A 210 -6.26 5.44 21.76
N LYS A 211 -5.50 4.34 21.62
CA LYS A 211 -4.98 3.82 20.34
C LYS A 211 -5.90 2.72 19.81
N LEU A 212 -6.25 2.77 18.54
CA LEU A 212 -6.93 1.71 17.80
C LEU A 212 -6.12 1.36 16.54
N GLY A 213 -6.04 0.08 16.21
CA GLY A 213 -5.28 -0.41 15.06
C GLY A 213 -6.04 -1.52 14.34
N SER A 214 -5.91 -1.56 13.00
CA SER A 214 -6.52 -2.61 12.19
C SER A 214 -5.82 -2.78 10.84
N LEU A 215 -6.02 -3.95 10.25
CA LEU A 215 -5.45 -4.36 8.96
C LEU A 215 -6.43 -4.11 7.82
N ASP A 216 -5.85 -3.87 6.66
CA ASP A 216 -6.49 -3.66 5.37
C ASP A 216 -5.76 -4.51 4.33
N LYS A 217 -6.49 -5.13 3.39
CA LYS A 217 -5.91 -5.98 2.35
C LYS A 217 -6.64 -5.81 1.04
N ALA A 218 -5.89 -5.74 -0.05
CA ALA A 218 -6.41 -5.66 -1.40
C ALA A 218 -5.51 -6.45 -2.36
N GLU A 219 -6.06 -6.83 -3.52
CA GLU A 219 -5.35 -7.56 -4.57
C GLU A 219 -5.59 -6.89 -5.91
N VAL A 220 -4.53 -6.73 -6.70
CA VAL A 220 -4.60 -6.20 -8.07
C VAL A 220 -4.27 -7.33 -9.03
N TYR A 221 -5.17 -7.57 -9.98
CA TYR A 221 -5.00 -8.52 -11.08
C TYR A 221 -4.64 -7.76 -12.35
N PHE A 222 -3.71 -8.30 -13.13
CA PHE A 222 -3.22 -7.67 -14.36
C PHE A 222 -3.37 -8.58 -15.57
N HIS A 223 -3.72 -7.96 -16.70
CA HIS A 223 -3.44 -8.50 -18.03
C HIS A 223 -1.92 -8.58 -18.27
N ASP A 224 -1.49 -9.08 -19.43
CA ASP A 224 -0.09 -9.03 -19.83
C ASP A 224 0.38 -7.56 -19.95
N ILE A 225 1.44 -7.20 -19.20
CA ILE A 225 2.04 -5.86 -19.21
C ILE A 225 3.23 -5.90 -20.20
N PRO A 226 3.20 -5.13 -21.30
CA PRO A 226 4.27 -5.14 -22.30
C PRO A 226 5.62 -4.69 -21.73
N ASP A 227 6.71 -5.31 -22.20
CA ASP A 227 8.07 -4.95 -21.78
C ASP A 227 8.39 -3.45 -21.99
N GLU A 228 7.89 -2.84 -23.06
CA GLU A 228 8.05 -1.39 -23.29
C GLU A 228 7.42 -0.53 -22.18
N ILE A 229 6.30 -0.96 -21.59
CA ILE A 229 5.64 -0.28 -20.47
C ILE A 229 6.47 -0.44 -19.20
N ILE A 230 7.04 -1.63 -18.99
CA ILE A 230 7.90 -1.93 -17.84
C ILE A 230 9.18 -1.08 -17.89
N GLU A 231 9.85 -0.98 -19.04
CA GLU A 231 11.05 -0.13 -19.16
C GLU A 231 10.71 1.37 -19.02
N ASN A 232 9.59 1.86 -19.59
CA ASN A 232 9.15 3.25 -19.42
C ASN A 232 8.92 3.61 -17.94
N LEU A 233 8.24 2.75 -17.17
CA LEU A 233 8.02 2.94 -15.72
C LEU A 233 9.32 2.97 -14.91
N ILE A 234 10.33 2.20 -15.35
CA ILE A 234 11.67 2.14 -14.74
C ILE A 234 12.50 3.39 -15.08
N ASP A 235 12.36 3.93 -16.29
CA ASP A 235 13.07 5.13 -16.74
C ASP A 235 12.47 6.44 -16.19
N GLU A 236 11.15 6.48 -15.97
CA GLU A 236 10.49 7.52 -15.17
C GLU A 236 10.91 7.49 -13.68
N GLY A 237 11.34 6.33 -13.18
CA GLY A 237 11.93 6.15 -11.85
C GLY A 237 10.96 6.28 -10.66
N VAL A 238 9.67 6.51 -10.89
CA VAL A 238 8.65 6.59 -9.83
C VAL A 238 8.55 5.27 -9.05
N VAL A 239 8.79 4.14 -9.73
CA VAL A 239 8.80 2.78 -9.16
C VAL A 239 9.73 2.62 -7.96
N PHE A 240 10.86 3.34 -7.89
CA PHE A 240 11.82 3.27 -6.78
C PHE A 240 11.32 3.94 -5.49
N ARG A 241 10.14 4.58 -5.52
CA ARG A 241 9.59 5.36 -4.40
C ARG A 241 8.41 4.68 -3.70
N VAL A 242 7.85 3.62 -4.30
CA VAL A 242 6.68 2.87 -3.80
C VAL A 242 7.02 1.41 -3.48
N ALA A 243 6.29 0.78 -2.56
CA ALA A 243 6.48 -0.64 -2.26
C ALA A 243 6.18 -1.51 -3.50
N GLY A 244 6.99 -2.54 -3.74
CA GLY A 244 6.87 -3.44 -4.89
C GLY A 244 7.03 -2.79 -6.28
N GLY A 245 7.30 -1.49 -6.38
CA GLY A 245 7.15 -0.77 -7.65
C GLY A 245 5.68 -0.66 -8.12
N LEU A 246 4.71 -0.96 -7.26
CA LEU A 246 3.29 -1.01 -7.61
C LEU A 246 2.69 0.41 -7.69
N LEU A 247 2.27 0.81 -8.88
CA LEU A 247 1.73 2.13 -9.19
C LEU A 247 0.34 1.99 -9.83
N LEU A 248 -0.67 1.63 -9.03
CA LEU A 248 -2.03 1.32 -9.51
C LEU A 248 -2.64 2.49 -10.31
N GLU A 249 -2.42 3.72 -9.84
CA GLU A 249 -2.95 4.96 -10.41
C GLU A 249 -2.19 5.46 -11.66
N HIS A 250 -1.14 4.77 -12.11
CA HIS A 250 -0.29 5.31 -13.17
C HIS A 250 -0.95 5.21 -14.56
N PRO A 251 -0.92 6.27 -15.40
CA PRO A 251 -1.51 6.22 -16.75
C PRO A 251 -0.97 5.12 -17.67
N LEU A 252 0.27 4.65 -17.43
CA LEU A 252 0.86 3.51 -18.16
C LEU A 252 0.47 2.14 -17.57
N VAL A 253 -0.01 2.08 -16.32
CA VAL A 253 -0.37 0.83 -15.61
C VAL A 253 -1.87 0.56 -15.68
N LEU A 254 -2.69 1.61 -15.50
CA LEU A 254 -4.16 1.55 -15.53
C LEU A 254 -4.76 0.76 -16.70
N PRO A 255 -4.26 0.84 -17.96
CA PRO A 255 -4.80 0.06 -19.08
C PRO A 255 -4.64 -1.46 -18.97
N PHE A 256 -3.78 -1.94 -18.05
CA PHE A 256 -3.47 -3.36 -17.85
C PHE A 256 -4.05 -3.93 -16.56
N VAL A 257 -4.72 -3.11 -15.74
CA VAL A 257 -5.44 -3.57 -14.54
C VAL A 257 -6.71 -4.30 -14.97
N GLU A 258 -6.76 -5.62 -14.70
CA GLU A 258 -7.94 -6.45 -15.00
C GLU A 258 -9.01 -6.30 -13.92
N ALA A 259 -8.61 -6.33 -12.65
CA ALA A 259 -9.49 -6.19 -11.50
C ALA A 259 -8.74 -5.72 -10.25
N VAL A 260 -9.49 -5.12 -9.32
CA VAL A 260 -9.04 -4.87 -7.95
C VAL A 260 -10.05 -5.53 -7.00
N VAL A 261 -9.56 -6.31 -6.04
CA VAL A 261 -10.32 -6.88 -4.94
C VAL A 261 -9.95 -6.10 -3.67
N GLY A 262 -10.92 -5.51 -2.98
CA GLY A 262 -10.70 -4.43 -2.01
C GLY A 262 -11.03 -3.06 -2.62
N SER A 263 -10.42 -1.98 -2.14
CA SER A 263 -10.50 -0.65 -2.77
C SER A 263 -9.17 -0.25 -3.44
N SER A 264 -9.20 0.76 -4.31
CA SER A 264 -7.98 1.36 -4.84
C SER A 264 -7.20 2.13 -3.76
N ASP A 265 -7.89 2.79 -2.83
CA ASP A 265 -7.27 3.48 -1.69
C ASP A 265 -6.56 2.52 -0.70
N SER A 266 -7.03 1.27 -0.55
CA SER A 266 -6.27 0.21 0.11
C SER A 266 -4.90 -0.01 -0.54
N VAL A 267 -4.88 -0.23 -1.87
CA VAL A 267 -3.65 -0.47 -2.64
C VAL A 267 -2.71 0.74 -2.61
N MET A 268 -3.27 1.96 -2.65
CA MET A 268 -2.53 3.22 -2.53
C MET A 268 -2.05 3.52 -1.09
N GLY A 269 -2.42 2.68 -0.11
CA GLY A 269 -1.83 2.64 1.22
C GLY A 269 -2.60 3.31 2.35
N LEU A 270 -3.90 3.58 2.19
CA LEU A 270 -4.81 3.98 3.28
C LEU A 270 -6.27 3.76 2.86
N SER A 271 -6.88 2.63 3.22
CA SER A 271 -8.34 2.42 3.02
C SER A 271 -9.17 3.55 3.66
N LYS A 272 -10.04 4.16 2.85
CA LYS A 272 -10.97 5.22 3.27
C LYS A 272 -11.98 4.70 4.28
N ASP A 273 -12.54 3.53 4.03
CA ASP A 273 -13.53 2.89 4.90
C ASP A 273 -12.92 2.51 6.25
N LEU A 274 -11.69 1.97 6.25
CA LEU A 274 -11.01 1.63 7.50
C LEU A 274 -10.61 2.88 8.29
N ALA A 275 -10.11 3.93 7.61
CA ALA A 275 -9.80 5.20 8.25
C ALA A 275 -11.04 5.82 8.90
N ASN A 276 -12.17 5.90 8.17
CA ASN A 276 -13.44 6.40 8.70
C ASN A 276 -13.92 5.58 9.92
N LYS A 277 -13.89 4.25 9.82
CA LYS A 277 -14.26 3.36 10.94
C LYS A 277 -13.42 3.65 12.18
N LEU A 278 -12.10 3.66 12.06
CA LEU A 278 -11.18 3.86 13.18
C LEU A 278 -11.27 5.29 13.75
N ILE A 279 -11.52 6.31 12.91
CA ILE A 279 -11.86 7.68 13.35
C ILE A 279 -13.11 7.65 14.25
N HIS A 280 -14.21 7.06 13.80
CA HIS A 280 -15.44 7.00 14.59
C HIS A 280 -15.27 6.21 15.90
N GLU A 281 -14.61 5.05 15.85
CA GLU A 281 -14.34 4.22 17.04
C GLU A 281 -13.35 4.88 18.03
N ALA A 282 -12.52 5.83 17.58
CA ALA A 282 -11.61 6.62 18.41
C ALA A 282 -12.24 7.89 19.00
N LEU A 283 -13.34 8.39 18.42
CA LEU A 283 -14.10 9.54 18.92
C LEU A 283 -15.19 9.15 19.93
N LEU A 284 -15.69 7.91 19.88
CA LEU A 284 -16.74 7.39 20.75
C LEU A 284 -16.24 6.85 22.10
N ALA A 285 -14.95 7.04 22.45
CA ALA A 285 -14.31 6.37 23.60
C ALA A 285 -13.00 7.04 24.10
#